data_AF-A0A7Z7YTB2-F1
#
_entry.id   AF-A0A7Z7YTB2-F1
#
_cell.length_a   1.000
_cell.length_b   1.000
_cell.length_c   1.000
_cell.angle_alpha   90.00
_cell.angle_beta   90.00
_cell.angle_gamma   90.00
#
_symmetry.space_group_name_H-M   'P 1'
#
loop_
_entity.id
_entity.type
_entity.pdbx_description
1 polymer ?
#
loop_
_entity_poly.entity_id
_entity_poly.type
_entity_poly.pdbx_seq_one_letter_code
_entity_poly.pdbx_strand_id
1 'polypeptide(L)'
;MVVGDFPIETDTIVIGAGPGGYVAAIRAAQLGQKVTIVEKGDLGGVCLNVGCIPSKALLHASHRFVEAQHSENLGIIAESVSLKFDKVQEFKQSVVNKLTGGVEGLLKGNKVDIVRGEAYFVDENSLRVM
;
A
#
# COMPACT_ATOMS: atom_id res chain seq x y z
N MET A 1 34.79 6.38 19.05
CA MET A 1 33.68 5.88 18.21
C MET A 1 32.51 5.66 19.13
N VAL A 2 31.63 6.65 19.27
CA VAL A 2 30.49 6.55 20.21
C VAL A 2 29.40 5.78 19.47
N VAL A 3 29.21 4.51 19.83
CA VAL A 3 28.09 3.70 19.38
C VAL A 3 26.95 4.01 20.36
N GLY A 4 26.00 4.82 19.93
CA GLY A 4 24.84 5.21 20.73
C GLY A 4 23.65 5.49 19.83
N ASP A 5 22.44 5.27 20.35
CA ASP A 5 21.19 5.60 19.68
C ASP A 5 21.10 7.12 19.51
N PHE A 6 20.98 7.62 18.27
CA PHE A 6 20.81 9.04 17.99
C PHE A 6 19.33 9.37 17.80
N PRO A 7 18.74 10.25 18.63
CA PRO A 7 17.34 10.63 18.49
C PRO A 7 17.14 11.47 17.23
N ILE A 8 16.09 11.15 16.47
CA ILE A 8 15.63 11.95 15.33
C ILE A 8 14.39 12.70 15.78
N GLU A 9 14.47 14.03 15.87
CA GLU A 9 13.31 14.87 16.19
C GLU A 9 12.40 15.05 14.96
N THR A 10 11.10 14.97 15.19
CA THR A 10 10.04 15.15 14.19
C THR A 10 8.82 15.75 14.88
N ASP A 11 7.99 16.50 14.16
CA ASP A 11 6.80 17.13 14.75
C ASP A 11 5.66 16.11 14.88
N THR A 12 5.53 15.24 13.87
CA THR A 12 4.55 14.14 13.87
C THR A 12 5.23 12.84 13.47
N ILE A 13 5.03 11.81 14.29
CA ILE A 13 5.39 10.44 13.95
C ILE A 13 4.15 9.58 13.71
N VAL A 14 4.15 8.82 12.62
CA VAL A 14 3.06 7.91 12.27
C VAL A 14 3.58 6.48 12.28
N ILE A 15 2.98 5.62 13.12
CA ILE A 15 3.33 4.21 13.20
C ILE A 15 2.39 3.40 12.30
N GLY A 16 2.97 2.78 11.28
CA GLY A 16 2.28 2.04 10.23
C GLY A 16 1.92 2.91 9.02
N ALA A 17 2.19 2.40 7.83
CA ALA A 17 1.90 3.01 6.54
C ALA A 17 0.74 2.33 5.80
N GLY A 18 -0.26 1.84 6.55
CA GLY A 18 -1.56 1.45 6.01
C GLY A 18 -2.40 2.67 5.56
N PRO A 19 -3.65 2.45 5.10
CA PRO A 19 -4.53 3.52 4.61
C PRO A 19 -4.71 4.70 5.56
N GLY A 20 -4.83 4.45 6.87
CA GLY A 20 -4.89 5.54 7.85
C GLY A 20 -3.55 6.27 7.98
N GLY A 21 -2.46 5.52 8.05
CA GLY A 21 -1.13 6.05 8.31
C GLY A 21 -0.57 6.92 7.20
N TYR A 22 -0.49 6.42 5.97
CA TYR A 22 0.10 7.23 4.88
C TYR A 22 -0.75 8.47 4.57
N VAL A 23 -2.08 8.41 4.75
CA VAL A 23 -2.94 9.60 4.57
C VAL A 23 -2.70 10.61 5.67
N ALA A 24 -2.62 10.18 6.92
CA ALA A 24 -2.30 11.05 8.06
C ALA A 24 -0.93 11.71 7.89
N ALA A 25 0.09 10.93 7.50
CA ALA A 25 1.44 11.43 7.29
C ALA A 25 1.51 12.48 6.16
N ILE A 26 0.89 12.19 5.01
CA ILE A 26 0.80 13.13 3.89
C ILE A 26 0.08 14.41 4.34
N ARG A 27 -1.04 14.29 5.06
CA ARG A 27 -1.81 15.45 5.49
C ARG A 27 -1.04 16.30 6.50
N ALA A 28 -0.36 15.70 7.47
CA ALA A 28 0.48 16.41 8.43
C ALA A 28 1.61 17.17 7.73
N ALA A 29 2.27 16.54 6.73
CA ALA A 29 3.31 17.18 5.95
C ALA A 29 2.79 18.36 5.11
N GLN A 30 1.59 18.24 4.52
CA GLN A 30 0.92 19.34 3.80
C GLN A 30 0.55 20.52 4.72
N LEU A 31 0.39 20.28 6.01
CA LEU A 31 0.16 21.31 7.03
C LEU A 31 1.48 21.93 7.52
N GLY A 32 2.62 21.58 6.93
CA GLY A 32 3.93 22.18 7.21
C GLY A 32 4.73 21.50 8.31
N GLN A 33 4.27 20.36 8.83
CA GLN A 33 4.98 19.62 9.88
C GLN A 33 6.12 18.79 9.28
N LYS A 34 7.20 18.61 10.04
CA LYS A 34 8.20 17.57 9.79
C LYS A 34 7.60 16.23 10.20
N VAL A 35 7.48 15.29 9.27
CA VAL A 35 6.77 14.03 9.48
C VAL A 35 7.68 12.84 9.22
N THR A 36 7.65 11.89 10.15
CA THR A 36 8.27 10.58 9.99
C THR A 36 7.20 9.50 10.01
N ILE A 37 7.24 8.57 9.06
CA ILE A 37 6.40 7.38 9.04
C ILE A 37 7.25 6.14 9.23
N VAL A 38 6.87 5.30 10.19
CA VAL A 38 7.57 4.04 10.49
C VAL A 38 6.74 2.87 9.99
N GLU A 39 7.31 2.01 9.15
CA GLU A 39 6.61 0.83 8.62
C GLU A 39 7.53 -0.39 8.60
N LYS A 40 7.06 -1.51 9.17
CA LYS A 40 7.80 -2.78 9.23
C LYS A 40 7.61 -3.66 8.01
N GLY A 41 6.49 -3.52 7.30
CA GLY A 41 6.13 -4.28 6.11
C GLY A 41 6.10 -3.41 4.86
N ASP A 42 5.08 -3.60 4.02
CA ASP A 42 4.92 -2.84 2.77
C ASP A 42 4.07 -1.58 2.95
N LEU A 43 4.45 -0.51 2.25
CA LEU A 43 3.65 0.72 2.20
C LEU A 43 2.28 0.41 1.59
N GLY A 44 1.25 1.09 2.08
CA GLY A 44 -0.14 0.79 1.76
C GLY A 44 -0.77 -0.28 2.66
N GLY A 45 0.03 -0.96 3.48
CA GLY A 45 -0.39 -1.94 4.48
C GLY A 45 -1.25 -3.06 3.90
N VAL A 46 -2.09 -3.65 4.74
CA VAL A 46 -2.94 -4.80 4.38
C VAL A 46 -3.81 -4.51 3.16
N CYS A 47 -4.47 -3.36 3.12
CA CYS A 47 -5.49 -3.08 2.10
C CYS A 47 -4.90 -3.07 0.67
N LEU A 48 -3.70 -2.51 0.48
CA LEU A 48 -3.06 -2.48 -0.83
C LEU A 48 -2.33 -3.78 -1.17
N ASN A 49 -1.68 -4.41 -0.19
CA ASN A 49 -0.77 -5.52 -0.48
C ASN A 49 -1.47 -6.88 -0.49
N VAL A 50 -2.34 -7.15 0.48
CA VAL A 50 -2.87 -8.50 0.75
C VAL A 50 -4.36 -8.52 1.10
N GLY A 51 -5.09 -7.43 0.86
CA GLY A 51 -6.48 -7.27 1.26
C GLY A 51 -7.36 -6.75 0.13
N CYS A 52 -7.80 -5.51 0.26
CA CYS A 52 -8.77 -4.87 -0.63
C CYS A 52 -8.36 -4.95 -2.10
N ILE A 53 -7.19 -4.43 -2.45
CA ILE A 53 -6.77 -4.30 -3.84
C ILE A 53 -6.63 -5.65 -4.54
N PRO A 54 -5.84 -6.63 -4.03
CA PRO A 54 -5.71 -7.91 -4.72
C PRO A 54 -7.04 -8.66 -4.79
N SER A 55 -7.89 -8.62 -3.75
CA SER A 55 -9.21 -9.28 -3.81
C SER A 55 -10.11 -8.68 -4.89
N LYS A 56 -10.14 -7.35 -5.05
CA LYS A 56 -10.99 -6.69 -6.05
C LYS A 56 -10.42 -6.84 -7.46
N ALA A 57 -9.10 -6.92 -7.63
CA ALA A 57 -8.48 -7.23 -8.93
C ALA A 57 -8.87 -8.63 -9.41
N LEU A 58 -8.85 -9.63 -8.52
CA LEU A 58 -9.26 -11.01 -8.86
C LEU A 58 -10.76 -11.12 -9.14
N LEU A 59 -11.60 -10.44 -8.35
CA LEU A 59 -13.05 -10.38 -8.60
C LEU A 59 -13.35 -9.75 -9.96
N HIS A 60 -12.65 -8.69 -10.34
CA HIS A 60 -12.81 -8.05 -11.65
C HIS A 60 -12.48 -9.03 -12.80
N ALA A 61 -11.35 -9.73 -12.73
CA ALA A 61 -10.98 -10.74 -13.73
C ALA A 61 -12.02 -11.86 -13.81
N SER A 62 -12.56 -12.28 -12.66
CA SER A 62 -13.58 -13.33 -12.58
C SER A 62 -14.90 -12.88 -13.21
N HIS A 63 -15.36 -11.65 -12.93
CA HIS A 63 -16.55 -11.09 -13.55
C HIS A 63 -16.41 -10.99 -15.07
N ARG A 64 -15.25 -10.54 -15.57
CA ARG A 64 -14.97 -10.48 -17.02
C ARG A 64 -15.01 -11.85 -17.68
N PHE A 65 -14.50 -12.87 -17.01
CA PHE A 65 -14.55 -14.25 -17.51
C PHE A 65 -15.99 -14.77 -17.58
N VAL A 66 -16.79 -14.55 -16.53
CA VAL A 66 -18.21 -14.96 -16.51
C VAL A 66 -19.03 -14.19 -17.53
N GLU A 67 -18.84 -12.88 -17.66
CA GLU A 67 -19.48 -12.04 -18.69
C GLU A 67 -19.18 -12.59 -20.08
N ALA A 68 -17.90 -12.88 -20.39
CA ALA A 68 -17.51 -13.41 -21.68
C ALA A 68 -18.14 -14.78 -21.99
N GLN A 69 -18.39 -15.62 -20.98
CA GLN A 69 -19.07 -16.91 -21.15
C GLN A 69 -20.58 -16.80 -21.33
N HIS A 70 -21.21 -15.75 -20.79
CA HIS A 70 -22.67 -15.66 -20.68
C HIS A 70 -23.23 -14.37 -21.33
N SER A 71 -22.82 -14.08 -22.56
CA SER A 71 -23.24 -12.87 -23.31
C SER A 71 -24.17 -13.14 -24.50
N GLU A 72 -24.70 -14.36 -24.66
CA GLU A 72 -25.58 -14.73 -25.79
C GLU A 72 -26.89 -13.94 -25.82
N ASN A 73 -27.42 -13.56 -24.65
CA ASN A 73 -28.61 -12.71 -24.54
C ASN A 73 -28.40 -11.31 -25.12
N LEU A 74 -27.15 -10.87 -25.27
CA LEU A 74 -26.78 -9.62 -25.95
C LEU A 74 -26.48 -9.85 -27.44
N GLY A 75 -26.65 -11.07 -27.95
CA GLY A 75 -26.29 -11.46 -29.31
C GLY A 75 -24.79 -11.74 -29.50
N ILE A 76 -24.00 -11.82 -28.42
CA ILE A 76 -22.56 -12.09 -28.47
C ILE A 76 -22.34 -13.59 -28.28
N ILE A 77 -21.83 -14.25 -29.31
CA ILE A 77 -21.53 -15.70 -29.28
C ILE A 77 -20.01 -15.85 -29.15
N ALA A 78 -19.56 -16.46 -28.05
CA ALA A 78 -18.15 -16.76 -27.78
C ALA A 78 -17.97 -18.28 -27.65
N GLU A 79 -17.38 -18.91 -28.66
CA GLU A 79 -17.32 -20.38 -28.74
C GLU A 79 -16.33 -21.01 -27.74
N SER A 80 -15.24 -20.32 -27.39
CA SER A 80 -14.31 -20.80 -26.35
C SER A 80 -13.70 -19.64 -25.55
N VAL A 81 -13.92 -19.67 -24.24
CA VAL A 81 -13.33 -18.71 -23.29
C VAL A 81 -12.53 -19.51 -22.27
N SER A 82 -11.21 -19.26 -22.22
CA SER A 82 -10.29 -19.94 -21.32
C SER A 82 -9.58 -18.94 -20.41
N LEU A 83 -9.27 -19.36 -19.18
CA LEU A 83 -8.59 -18.54 -18.18
C LEU A 83 -7.20 -19.10 -17.89
N LYS A 84 -6.17 -18.26 -18.07
CA LYS A 84 -4.79 -18.56 -17.64
C LYS A 84 -4.55 -17.92 -16.29
N PHE A 85 -4.60 -18.71 -15.22
CA PHE A 85 -4.55 -18.19 -13.86
C PHE A 85 -3.24 -17.45 -13.56
N ASP A 86 -2.12 -17.89 -14.11
CA ASP A 86 -0.83 -17.19 -13.96
C ASP A 86 -0.91 -15.74 -14.47
N LYS A 87 -1.59 -15.50 -15.60
CA LYS A 87 -1.80 -14.14 -16.13
C LYS A 87 -2.73 -13.31 -15.26
N VAL A 88 -3.71 -13.92 -14.62
CA VAL A 88 -4.58 -13.24 -13.65
C VAL A 88 -3.79 -12.83 -12.41
N GLN A 89 -2.88 -13.68 -11.94
CA GLN A 89 -2.00 -13.39 -10.81
C GLN A 89 -0.99 -12.29 -11.15
N GLU A 90 -0.39 -12.30 -12.36
CA GLU A 90 0.45 -11.22 -12.87
C GLU A 90 -0.32 -9.89 -12.93
N PHE A 91 -1.54 -9.89 -13.46
CA PHE A 91 -2.40 -8.71 -13.50
C PHE A 91 -2.66 -8.16 -12.08
N LYS A 92 -3.11 -9.03 -11.17
CA LYS A 92 -3.31 -8.66 -9.75
C LYS A 92 -2.05 -8.04 -9.16
N GLN A 93 -0.88 -8.63 -9.39
CA GLN A 93 0.38 -8.11 -8.87
C GLN A 93 0.76 -6.76 -9.49
N SER A 94 0.49 -6.55 -10.78
CA SER A 94 0.74 -5.27 -11.45
C SER A 94 -0.07 -4.12 -10.85
N VAL A 95 -1.33 -4.38 -10.45
CA VAL A 95 -2.21 -3.40 -9.80
C VAL A 95 -1.68 -3.05 -8.41
N VAL A 96 -1.29 -4.06 -7.63
CA VAL A 96 -0.68 -3.85 -6.30
C VAL A 96 0.58 -2.99 -6.42
N ASN A 97 1.53 -3.38 -7.28
CA ASN A 97 2.80 -2.68 -7.46
C ASN A 97 2.60 -1.22 -7.90
N LYS A 98 1.64 -0.96 -8.79
CA LYS A 98 1.32 0.40 -9.24
C LYS A 98 0.84 1.27 -8.08
N LEU A 99 -0.03 0.76 -7.22
CA LEU A 99 -0.61 1.53 -6.12
C LEU A 99 0.38 1.72 -4.98
N THR A 100 1.16 0.70 -4.62
CA THR A 100 2.18 0.81 -3.56
C THR A 100 3.31 1.76 -3.98
N GLY A 101 3.77 1.66 -5.23
CA GLY A 101 4.73 2.63 -5.78
C GLY A 101 4.18 4.05 -5.84
N GLY A 102 2.87 4.20 -6.12
CA GLY A 102 2.19 5.49 -6.05
C GLY A 102 2.18 6.09 -4.64
N VAL A 103 1.90 5.28 -3.61
CA VAL A 103 1.95 5.72 -2.20
C VAL A 103 3.37 6.13 -1.80
N GLU A 104 4.38 5.34 -2.17
CA GLU A 104 5.78 5.69 -1.93
C GLU A 104 6.15 7.03 -2.60
N GLY A 105 5.75 7.22 -3.85
CA GLY A 105 5.94 8.47 -4.59
C GLY A 105 5.27 9.66 -3.92
N LEU A 106 4.04 9.50 -3.41
CA LEU A 106 3.32 10.55 -2.69
C LEU A 106 3.98 10.92 -1.36
N LEU A 107 4.43 9.92 -0.58
CA LEU A 107 5.14 10.17 0.67
C LEU A 107 6.43 10.96 0.42
N LYS A 108 7.24 10.53 -0.56
CA LYS A 108 8.46 11.25 -0.97
C LYS A 108 8.14 12.65 -1.50
N GLY A 109 7.10 12.79 -2.31
CA GLY A 109 6.66 14.08 -2.86
C GLY A 109 6.23 15.08 -1.79
N ASN A 110 5.68 14.60 -0.68
CA ASN A 110 5.35 15.42 0.49
C ASN A 110 6.50 15.52 1.51
N LYS A 111 7.71 15.04 1.18
CA LYS A 111 8.90 15.08 2.05
C LYS A 111 8.69 14.38 3.40
N VAL A 112 7.89 13.31 3.42
CA VAL A 112 7.75 12.45 4.60
C VAL A 112 8.97 11.54 4.69
N ASP A 113 9.62 11.50 5.85
CA ASP A 113 10.72 10.58 6.12
C ASP A 113 10.17 9.17 6.35
N ILE A 114 10.55 8.22 5.50
CA ILE A 114 10.11 6.82 5.60
C ILE A 114 11.19 6.02 6.31
N VAL A 115 10.87 5.54 7.51
CA VAL A 115 11.74 4.65 8.29
C VAL A 115 11.19 3.23 8.23
N ARG A 116 12.04 2.28 7.84
CA ARG A 116 11.69 0.87 7.84
C ARG A 116 12.06 0.24 9.18
N GLY A 117 11.12 -0.46 9.79
CA GLY A 117 11.32 -1.15 11.07
C GLY A 117 10.07 -1.16 11.92
N GLU A 118 10.17 -1.82 13.06
CA GLU A 118 9.08 -1.91 14.04
C GLU A 118 9.29 -0.90 15.17
N ALA A 119 8.26 -0.10 15.44
CA ALA A 119 8.31 0.93 16.48
C ALA A 119 7.88 0.38 17.85
N TYR A 120 8.63 0.74 18.88
CA TYR A 120 8.38 0.44 20.28
C TYR A 120 8.37 1.75 21.08
N PHE A 121 7.32 2.02 21.84
CA PHE A 121 7.31 3.16 22.75
C PHE A 121 8.37 2.98 23.83
N VAL A 122 9.17 4.02 24.05
CA VAL A 122 10.12 4.10 25.17
C VAL A 122 9.50 4.91 26.29
N ASP A 123 8.83 6.02 25.94
CA ASP A 123 8.04 6.85 26.85
C ASP A 123 6.91 7.58 26.07
N GLU A 124 6.33 8.62 26.66
CA GLU A 124 5.22 9.41 26.08
C GLU A 124 5.59 10.15 24.78
N ASN A 125 6.88 10.49 24.60
CA ASN A 125 7.36 11.37 23.55
C ASN A 125 8.48 10.75 22.70
N SER A 126 8.90 9.52 23.01
CA SER A 126 9.99 8.84 22.31
C SER A 126 9.65 7.40 21.94
N LEU A 127 10.18 6.98 20.79
CA LEU A 127 10.07 5.62 20.30
C LEU A 127 11.41 5.13 19.77
N ARG A 128 11.60 3.81 19.88
CA ARG A 128 12.71 3.08 19.29
C ARG A 128 12.21 2.33 18.07
N VAL A 129 12.96 2.40 16.97
CA VAL A 129 12.72 1.60 15.77
C VAL A 129 13.76 0.49 15.69
N MET A 130 13.32 -0.75 15.52
CA MET A 130 14.17 -1.94 15.34
C MET A 130 14.03 -2.55 13.94
#